data_AF-A0A661D7F3-F1
#
_entry.id   AF-A0A661D7F3-F1
#
_cell.length_a   1.000
_cell.length_b   1.000
_cell.length_c   1.000
_cell.angle_alpha   90.00
_cell.angle_beta   90.00
_cell.angle_gamma   90.00
#
_symmetry.space_group_name_H-M   'P 1'
#
loop_
_entity.id
_entity.type
_entity.pdbx_description
1 polymer ?
#
loop_
_entity_poly.entity_id
_entity_poly.type
_entity_poly.pdbx_seq_one_letter_code
_entity_poly.pdbx_strand_id
1 'polypeptide(L)'
;AEIFSQGVEAVKLRGKADIGEKTMLDTLIPVAISLNSDVANNVSFDQILDNVANEAIKGMESTKDLIASKGRASFLGERAIGHIDAGARTSQLMICAIVDVLRQK
;
A
#
# COMPACT_ATOMS: atom_id res chain seq x y z
N ALA A 1 -11.73 9.19 0.05
CA ALA A 1 -11.16 8.34 -1.02
C ALA A 1 -10.32 9.17 -1.99
N GLU A 2 -10.91 10.16 -2.67
CA GLU A 2 -10.24 10.92 -3.75
C GLU A 2 -8.89 11.55 -3.37
N ILE A 3 -8.79 12.24 -2.23
CA ILE A 3 -7.53 12.86 -1.76
C ILE A 3 -6.41 11.82 -1.63
N PHE A 4 -6.74 10.63 -1.11
CA PHE A 4 -5.77 9.56 -0.96
C PHE A 4 -5.31 9.05 -2.32
N SER A 5 -6.24 8.80 -3.25
CA SER A 5 -5.94 8.39 -4.63
C SER A 5 -4.99 9.37 -5.33
N GLN A 6 -5.28 10.67 -5.24
CA GLN A 6 -4.44 11.71 -5.84
C GLN A 6 -3.04 11.73 -5.22
N GLY A 7 -2.93 11.50 -3.91
CA GLY A 7 -1.65 11.34 -3.23
C GLY A 7 -0.85 10.14 -3.76
N VAL A 8 -1.51 8.98 -3.94
CA VAL A 8 -0.87 7.78 -4.51
C VAL A 8 -0.39 8.03 -5.93
N GLU A 9 -1.22 8.66 -6.77
CA GLU A 9 -0.84 9.03 -8.15
C GLU A 9 0.36 10.00 -8.18
N ALA A 10 0.42 10.96 -7.26
CA ALA A 10 1.56 11.87 -7.15
C ALA A 10 2.86 11.13 -6.78
N VAL A 11 2.79 10.14 -5.87
CA VAL A 11 3.93 9.29 -5.51
C VAL A 11 4.35 8.42 -6.70
N LYS A 12 3.40 7.81 -7.40
CA LYS A 12 3.61 7.03 -8.62
C LYS A 12 4.33 7.84 -9.69
N LEU A 13 3.83 9.05 -9.98
CA LEU A 13 4.45 9.96 -10.95
C LEU A 13 5.86 10.38 -10.54
N ARG A 14 6.07 10.70 -9.26
CA ARG A 14 7.38 11.11 -8.72
C ARG A 14 8.40 9.98 -8.77
N GLY A 15 7.99 8.79 -8.33
CA GLY A 15 8.84 7.61 -8.24
C GLY A 15 9.05 6.88 -9.57
N LYS A 16 8.21 7.17 -10.57
CA LYS A 16 8.12 6.42 -11.83
C LYS A 16 8.06 4.92 -11.56
N ALA A 17 7.24 4.56 -10.58
CA ALA A 17 7.09 3.21 -10.09
C ALA A 17 5.61 2.78 -10.13
N ASP A 18 5.34 1.48 -10.19
CA ASP A 18 3.99 0.93 -10.18
C ASP A 18 3.88 -0.32 -9.29
N ILE A 19 2.70 -0.93 -9.26
CA ILE A 19 2.48 -2.23 -8.63
C ILE A 19 3.39 -3.31 -9.25
N GLY A 20 3.90 -4.21 -8.43
CA GLY A 20 4.83 -5.28 -8.81
C GLY A 20 6.30 -4.87 -8.79
N GLU A 21 6.63 -3.63 -8.44
CA GLU A 21 8.00 -3.11 -8.51
C GLU A 21 8.76 -3.13 -7.17
N LYS A 22 8.16 -3.75 -6.15
CA LYS A 22 8.69 -3.93 -4.79
C LYS A 22 8.98 -2.58 -4.11
N THR A 23 7.94 -1.75 -4.00
CA THR A 23 7.99 -0.42 -3.38
C THR A 23 6.78 -0.18 -2.48
N MET A 24 6.71 1.00 -1.85
CA MET A 24 5.51 1.44 -1.13
C MET A 24 4.22 1.42 -1.96
N LEU A 25 4.30 1.48 -3.29
CA LEU A 25 3.13 1.47 -4.16
C LEU A 25 2.40 0.12 -4.17
N ASP A 26 3.11 -0.98 -3.88
CA ASP A 26 2.50 -2.31 -3.69
C ASP A 26 1.54 -2.34 -2.49
N THR A 27 1.67 -1.39 -1.56
CA THR A 27 0.75 -1.19 -0.45
C THR A 27 -0.26 -0.08 -0.71
N LEU A 28 0.21 1.07 -1.22
CA LEU A 28 -0.62 2.26 -1.36
C LEU A 28 -1.67 2.14 -2.47
N ILE A 29 -1.34 1.49 -3.59
CA ILE A 29 -2.27 1.34 -4.73
C ILE A 29 -3.46 0.43 -4.35
N PRO A 30 -3.26 -0.79 -3.80
CA PRO A 30 -4.39 -1.63 -3.37
C PRO A 30 -5.29 -0.94 -2.35
N VAL A 31 -4.71 -0.20 -1.41
CA VAL A 31 -5.47 0.57 -0.42
C VAL A 31 -6.31 1.67 -1.06
N ALA A 32 -5.74 2.40 -2.03
CA ALA A 32 -6.50 3.40 -2.76
C ALA A 32 -7.66 2.74 -3.52
N ILE A 33 -7.43 1.62 -4.21
CA ILE A 33 -8.47 0.90 -4.95
C ILE A 33 -9.60 0.45 -4.01
N SER A 34 -9.28 -0.21 -2.90
CA SER A 34 -10.26 -0.64 -1.90
C SER A 34 -11.05 0.54 -1.34
N LEU A 35 -10.38 1.63 -0.96
CA LEU A 35 -11.05 2.80 -0.40
C LEU A 35 -12.02 3.47 -1.39
N ASN A 36 -11.68 3.54 -2.68
CA ASN A 36 -12.61 4.07 -3.70
C ASN A 36 -13.78 3.11 -3.96
N SER A 37 -13.48 1.81 -4.05
CA SER A 37 -14.51 0.78 -4.26
C SER A 37 -15.53 0.79 -3.13
N ASP A 38 -15.06 0.83 -1.88
CA ASP A 38 -15.95 0.76 -0.73
C ASP A 38 -16.83 2.02 -0.61
N VAL A 39 -16.27 3.20 -0.90
CA VAL A 39 -17.04 4.45 -0.96
C VAL A 39 -18.08 4.40 -2.09
N ALA A 40 -17.72 3.91 -3.27
CA ALA A 40 -18.66 3.79 -4.40
C ALA A 40 -19.82 2.82 -4.10
N ASN A 41 -19.56 1.78 -3.30
CA ASN A 41 -20.54 0.76 -2.92
C ASN A 41 -21.28 1.07 -1.61
N ASN A 42 -21.11 2.27 -1.03
CA ASN A 42 -21.71 2.66 0.25
C ASN A 42 -21.46 1.66 1.39
N VAL A 43 -20.26 1.06 1.43
CA VAL A 43 -19.84 0.17 2.51
C VAL A 43 -19.79 0.97 3.82
N SER A 44 -20.17 0.34 4.94
CA SER A 44 -20.14 0.97 6.26
C SER A 44 -18.72 1.42 6.63
N PHE A 45 -18.61 2.52 7.38
CA PHE A 45 -17.33 3.09 7.79
C PHE A 45 -16.41 2.08 8.49
N ASP A 46 -16.92 1.27 9.43
CA ASP A 46 -16.11 0.27 10.14
C ASP A 46 -15.52 -0.78 9.19
N GLN A 47 -16.33 -1.25 8.24
CA GLN A 47 -15.90 -2.20 7.22
C GLN A 47 -14.87 -1.58 6.25
N ILE A 48 -14.99 -0.28 5.92
CA ILE A 48 -13.95 0.44 5.16
C ILE A 48 -12.62 0.39 5.90
N LEU A 49 -12.63 0.63 7.21
CA LEU A 49 -11.41 0.60 8.02
C LEU A 49 -10.79 -0.80 8.05
N ASP A 50 -11.60 -1.85 8.18
CA ASP A 50 -11.13 -3.24 8.07
C ASP A 50 -10.50 -3.54 6.70
N ASN A 51 -11.19 -3.18 5.62
CA ASN A 51 -10.74 -3.45 4.26
C ASN A 51 -9.41 -2.72 3.97
N VAL A 52 -9.32 -1.44 4.32
CA VAL A 52 -8.12 -0.62 4.15
C VAL A 52 -6.93 -1.20 4.92
N ALA A 53 -7.12 -1.60 6.19
CA ALA A 53 -6.06 -2.22 6.98
C ALA A 53 -5.61 -3.56 6.37
N ASN A 54 -6.57 -4.39 5.95
CA ASN A 54 -6.29 -5.69 5.35
C ASN A 54 -5.54 -5.56 4.01
N GLU A 55 -5.95 -4.65 3.13
CA GLU A 55 -5.25 -4.41 1.86
C GLU A 55 -3.85 -3.84 2.07
N ALA A 56 -3.64 -3.03 3.12
CA ALA A 56 -2.32 -2.57 3.48
C ALA A 56 -1.40 -3.73 3.91
N ILE A 57 -1.92 -4.66 4.72
CA ILE A 57 -1.18 -5.87 5.16
C ILE A 57 -0.84 -6.74 3.96
N LYS A 58 -1.83 -7.10 3.13
CA LYS A 58 -1.62 -7.94 1.94
C LYS A 58 -0.65 -7.30 0.95
N GLY A 59 -0.79 -6.00 0.70
CA GLY A 59 0.07 -5.26 -0.21
C GLY A 59 1.52 -5.16 0.28
N MET A 60 1.74 -5.13 1.59
CA MET A 60 3.09 -5.21 2.16
C MET A 60 3.65 -6.63 2.06
N GLU A 61 2.87 -7.65 2.38
CA GLU A 61 3.29 -9.05 2.34
C GLU A 61 3.63 -9.51 0.92
N SER A 62 2.86 -9.05 -0.09
CA SER A 62 3.10 -9.38 -1.50
C SER A 62 4.50 -8.99 -1.96
N THR A 63 5.09 -7.94 -1.37
CA THR A 63 6.44 -7.50 -1.74
C THR A 63 7.50 -8.53 -1.44
N LYS A 64 7.27 -9.46 -0.50
CA LYS A 64 8.25 -10.46 -0.10
C LYS A 64 8.74 -11.31 -1.28
N ASP A 65 7.84 -11.63 -2.20
CA ASP A 65 8.12 -12.54 -3.32
C ASP A 65 8.50 -11.81 -4.61
N LEU A 66 8.58 -10.47 -4.59
CA LEU A 66 8.96 -9.66 -5.73
C LEU A 66 10.47 -9.45 -5.85
N ILE A 67 10.93 -9.38 -7.10
CA ILE A 67 12.23 -8.81 -7.47
C ILE A 67 12.05 -7.30 -7.61
N ALA A 68 12.89 -6.51 -6.93
CA ALA A 68 12.83 -5.05 -7.06
C ALA A 68 13.30 -4.60 -8.45
N SER A 69 12.49 -3.79 -9.13
CA SER A 69 12.90 -3.04 -10.32
C SER A 69 13.25 -1.58 -9.99
N LYS A 70 12.90 -1.09 -8.79
CA LYS A 70 13.09 0.29 -8.34
C LYS A 70 13.86 0.38 -7.03
N GLY A 71 14.36 1.59 -6.75
CA GLY A 71 15.04 1.91 -5.49
C GLY A 71 16.39 1.20 -5.32
N ARG A 72 16.91 1.18 -4.09
CA ARG A 72 18.20 0.54 -3.77
C ARG A 72 18.12 -0.99 -3.73
N ALA A 73 16.93 -1.54 -3.50
CA ALA A 73 16.72 -2.98 -3.46
C ALA A 73 16.93 -3.63 -4.84
N SER A 74 16.75 -2.90 -5.94
CA SER A 74 16.98 -3.43 -7.29
C SER A 74 18.43 -3.84 -7.55
N PHE A 75 19.39 -3.28 -6.81
CA PHE A 75 20.81 -3.65 -6.89
C PHE A 75 21.09 -5.08 -6.41
N LEU A 76 20.14 -5.70 -5.69
CA LEU A 76 20.28 -7.05 -5.13
C LEU A 76 19.75 -8.15 -6.07
N GLY A 77 18.96 -7.79 -7.10
CA GLY A 77 18.34 -8.76 -8.00
C GLY A 77 17.52 -9.81 -7.23
N GLU A 78 17.72 -11.09 -7.55
CA GLU A 78 17.04 -12.21 -6.89
C GLU A 78 17.27 -12.29 -5.37
N ARG A 79 18.35 -11.72 -4.86
CA ARG A 79 18.62 -11.68 -3.41
C ARG A 79 17.62 -10.82 -2.63
N ALA A 80 16.81 -10.00 -3.31
CA ALA A 80 15.73 -9.25 -2.69
C ALA A 80 14.49 -10.11 -2.37
N ILE A 81 14.35 -11.28 -3.01
CA ILE A 81 13.26 -12.23 -2.74
C ILE A 81 13.38 -12.76 -1.32
N GLY A 82 12.23 -12.95 -0.65
CA GLY A 82 12.15 -13.39 0.74
C GLY A 82 12.17 -12.24 1.76
N HIS A 83 12.42 -11.00 1.32
CA HIS A 83 12.44 -9.81 2.16
C HIS A 83 11.30 -8.85 1.81
N ILE A 84 10.56 -8.41 2.83
CA ILE A 84 9.55 -7.36 2.71
C ILE A 84 10.23 -6.03 2.36
N ASP A 85 9.62 -5.25 1.46
CA ASP A 85 10.08 -3.89 1.19
C ASP A 85 9.87 -2.97 2.39
N ALA A 86 10.88 -2.17 2.72
CA ALA A 86 10.82 -1.24 3.84
C ALA A 86 9.81 -0.11 3.60
N GLY A 87 9.66 0.34 2.36
CA GLY A 87 8.68 1.36 1.97
C GLY A 87 7.25 0.82 2.13
N ALA A 88 6.99 -0.37 1.61
CA ALA A 88 5.71 -1.07 1.75
C ALA A 88 5.36 -1.30 3.22
N ARG A 89 6.31 -1.79 4.04
CA ARG A 89 6.12 -1.95 5.49
C ARG A 89 5.81 -0.66 6.21
N THR A 90 6.48 0.43 5.85
CA THR A 90 6.21 1.74 6.47
C THR A 90 4.83 2.26 6.10
N SER A 91 4.45 2.16 4.81
CA SER A 91 3.10 2.53 4.36
C SER A 91 2.02 1.73 5.07
N GLN A 92 2.21 0.42 5.20
CA GLN A 92 1.25 -0.44 5.90
C GLN A 92 1.12 -0.04 7.38
N LEU A 93 2.24 0.23 8.05
CA LEU A 93 2.23 0.66 9.45
C LEU A 93 1.47 1.98 9.63
N MET A 94 1.72 2.97 8.76
CA MET A 94 1.02 4.26 8.81
C MET A 94 -0.49 4.10 8.61
N ILE A 95 -0.91 3.26 7.67
CA ILE A 95 -2.32 3.03 7.37
C ILE A 95 -3.02 2.34 8.55
N CYS A 96 -2.45 1.28 9.10
CA CYS A 96 -3.01 0.60 10.28
C CYS A 96 -3.09 1.55 11.48
N ALA A 97 -2.07 2.38 11.72
CA ALA A 97 -2.11 3.37 12.80
C ALA A 97 -3.23 4.40 12.61
N ILE A 98 -3.46 4.88 11.38
CA ILE A 98 -4.59 5.77 11.07
C ILE A 98 -5.92 5.08 11.34
N VAL A 99 -6.08 3.82 10.91
CA VAL A 99 -7.28 3.01 11.17
C VAL A 99 -7.54 2.89 12.68
N ASP A 100 -6.51 2.55 13.46
CA ASP A 100 -6.64 2.40 14.92
C ASP A 100 -7.08 3.71 15.60
N VAL A 101 -6.58 4.86 15.13
CA VAL A 101 -6.99 6.18 15.63
C VAL A 101 -8.43 6.52 15.25
N LEU A 102 -8.86 6.16 14.04
CA LEU A 102 -10.23 6.42 13.57
C LEU A 102 -11.26 5.56 14.30
N ARG A 103 -10.90 4.36 14.77
CA ARG A 103 -11.77 3.48 15.57
C ARG A 103 -12.00 3.95 17.00
N GLN A 104 -11.10 4.76 17.53
CA GLN A 104 -11.20 5.25 18.91
C GLN A 104 -12.10 6.48 19.03
N LYS A 105 -12.61 7.01 17.93
CA LYS A 105 -13.56 8.12 17.88
C LYS A 105 -14.97 7.61 17.71
#